data_AF-A0A538D5X3-F1
#
_entry.id   AF-A0A538D5X3-F1
#
_cell.length_a   1.000
_cell.length_b   1.000
_cell.length_c   1.000
_cell.angle_alpha   90.00
_cell.angle_beta   90.00
_cell.angle_gamma   90.00
#
_symmetry.space_group_name_H-M   'P 1'
#
loop_
_entity.id
_entity.type
_entity.pdbx_description
1 polymer ?
#
loop_
_entity_poly.entity_id
_entity_poly.type
_entity_poly.pdbx_seq_one_letter_code
_entity_poly.pdbx_strand_id
1 'polypeptide(L)' 'MARKTVLVCDNCGSEVGEGKGATLRLNYTDARRGSKQADLCDNCAGQMPGRAAARRGRRPKAASAA' A
#
# COMPACT_ATOMS: atom_id res chain seq x y z
N MET A 1 3.99 -9.51 -30.82
CA MET A 1 3.41 -9.93 -29.53
C MET A 1 3.50 -8.76 -28.56
N ALA A 2 2.39 -8.29 -28.00
CA ALA A 2 2.43 -7.22 -26.99
C ALA A 2 2.91 -7.83 -25.66
N ARG A 3 3.94 -7.24 -25.06
CA ARG A 3 4.43 -7.66 -23.74
C ARG A 3 3.45 -7.12 -22.69
N LYS A 4 2.78 -8.02 -21.96
CA LYS A 4 1.96 -7.64 -20.80
C LYS A 4 2.90 -7.25 -19.67
N THR A 5 2.80 -6.02 -19.18
CA THR A 5 3.46 -5.62 -17.93
C THR A 5 2.70 -6.22 -16.77
N VAL A 6 3.36 -7.09 -16.02
CA VAL A 6 2.79 -7.72 -14.83
C VAL A 6 3.43 -7.07 -13.61
N LEU A 7 2.61 -6.61 -12.68
CA LEU A 7 3.08 -6.13 -11.39
C LEU A 7 3.41 -7.35 -10.51
N VAL A 8 4.58 -7.36 -9.90
CA VAL A 8 5.03 -8.44 -9.01
C VAL A 8 5.26 -7.86 -7.63
N CYS A 9 4.77 -8.57 -6.61
CA CYS A 9 4.93 -8.17 -5.21
C CYS A 9 6.40 -8.27 -4.79
N ASP A 10 6.99 -7.17 -4.32
CA ASP A 10 8.37 -7.11 -3.85
C ASP A 10 8.65 -7.98 -2.61
N ASN A 11 7.59 -8.38 -1.87
CA ASN A 11 7.74 -9.16 -0.64
C ASN A 11 7.63 -10.67 -0.86
N CYS A 12 6.73 -11.13 -1.74
CA CYS A 12 6.47 -12.57 -1.95
C CYS A 12 6.72 -13.06 -3.38
N GLY A 13 7.07 -12.16 -4.31
CA GLY A 13 7.35 -12.50 -5.71
C GLY A 13 6.12 -12.96 -6.51
N SER A 14 4.92 -12.86 -5.95
CA SER A 14 3.68 -13.25 -6.62
C SER A 14 3.17 -12.14 -7.53
N GLU A 15 2.53 -12.53 -8.64
CA GLU A 15 1.83 -11.58 -9.51
C GLU A 15 0.71 -10.88 -8.75
N VAL A 16 0.62 -9.57 -8.91
CA VAL A 16 -0.40 -8.73 -8.32
C VAL A 16 -1.54 -8.58 -9.32
N GLY A 17 -2.73 -9.06 -8.93
CA GLY A 17 -3.94 -8.88 -9.72
C GLY A 17 -4.31 -7.41 -9.88
N GLU A 18 -5.05 -7.11 -10.94
CA GLU A 18 -5.50 -5.74 -11.21
C GLU A 18 -6.37 -5.20 -10.06
N GLY A 19 -6.01 -4.04 -9.52
CA GLY A 19 -6.68 -3.45 -8.36
C GLY A 19 -6.46 -4.16 -7.01
N LYS A 20 -5.54 -5.14 -6.95
CA LYS A 20 -5.19 -5.93 -5.73
C LYS A 20 -3.78 -5.60 -5.19
N GLY A 21 -3.29 -4.42 -5.55
CA GLY A 21 -1.96 -3.95 -5.22
C GLY A 21 -1.98 -2.75 -4.29
N ALA A 22 -0.90 -2.59 -3.53
CA ALA A 22 -0.63 -1.43 -2.70
C ALA A 22 0.81 -1.00 -2.87
N THR A 23 1.04 0.31 -2.84
CA THR A 23 2.38 0.89 -2.85
C THR A 23 2.72 1.38 -1.44
N LEU A 24 3.81 0.88 -0.88
CA LEU A 24 4.38 1.32 0.38
C LEU A 24 5.54 2.29 0.11
N ARG A 25 5.55 3.43 0.82
CA ARG A 25 6.69 4.35 0.83
C ARG A 25 7.16 4.59 2.26
N LEU A 26 8.42 4.25 2.52
CA LEU A 26 9.10 4.49 3.80
C LEU A 26 10.10 5.61 3.62
N ASN A 27 9.87 6.72 4.32
CA ASN A 27 10.81 7.85 4.35
C ASN A 27 11.70 7.70 5.57
N TYR A 28 13.02 7.71 5.36
CA TYR A 28 13.97 7.70 6.46
C TYR A 28 14.03 9.09 7.09
N THR A 29 14.22 9.15 8.41
CA THR A 29 14.44 10.41 9.13
C THR A 29 15.78 11.05 8.79
N ASP A 30 16.81 10.24 8.48
CA ASP A 30 18.05 10.73 7.88
C ASP A 30 17.81 11.06 6.41
N ALA A 31 17.84 12.36 6.09
CA ALA A 31 17.60 12.89 4.75
C ALA A 31 18.56 12.32 3.69
N ARG A 32 19.78 11.89 4.08
CA ARG A 32 20.75 11.32 3.15
C ARG A 32 20.36 9.94 2.64
N ARG A 33 19.52 9.22 3.41
CA ARG A 33 19.03 7.88 3.03
C ARG A 33 17.80 7.94 2.12
N GLY A 34 17.11 9.08 2.06
CA GLY A 34 15.94 9.29 1.20
C GLY A 34 14.74 8.44 1.58
N SER A 35 14.14 7.77 0.59
CA SER A 35 12.93 6.95 0.78
C SER A 35 13.03 5.61 0.05
N LYS A 36 12.48 4.55 0.65
CA LYS A 36 12.29 3.26 0.00
C LYS A 36 10.83 3.12 -0.46
N GLN A 37 10.64 2.58 -1.66
CA GLN A 37 9.32 2.24 -2.21
C GLN A 37 9.25 0.75 -2.46
N ALA A 38 8.06 0.16 -2.30
CA ALA A 38 7.79 -1.23 -2.64
C ALA A 38 6.33 -1.38 -3.11
N ASP A 39 6.10 -2.26 -4.07
CA ASP A 39 4.78 -2.68 -4.52
C ASP A 39 4.44 -4.04 -3.91
N LEU A 40 3.25 -4.13 -3.32
CA LEU A 40 2.80 -5.26 -2.52
C LEU A 40 1.45 -5.75 -3.02
N CYS A 41 1.19 -7.05 -2.91
CA CYS A 41 -0.17 -7.58 -3.02
C CYS A 41 -0.98 -7.25 -1.76
N ASP A 42 -2.31 -7.27 -1.85
CA ASP A 42 -3.23 -6.99 -0.74
C ASP A 42 -2.88 -7.75 0.56
N ASN A 43 -2.50 -9.03 0.44
CA ASN A 43 -2.17 -9.86 1.59
C ASN A 43 -0.90 -9.36 2.32
N CYS A 44 0.18 -9.09 1.58
CA CYS A 44 1.39 -8.55 2.17
C CYS A 44 1.20 -7.11 2.68
N ALA A 45 0.44 -6.31 1.94
CA ALA A 45 0.11 -4.94 2.34
C ALA A 45 -0.64 -4.89 3.67
N GLY A 46 -1.60 -5.81 3.89
CA GLY A 46 -2.36 -5.90 5.14
C GLY A 46 -1.51 -6.28 6.36
N GLN A 47 -0.35 -6.90 6.16
CA GLN A 47 0.60 -7.25 7.22
C GLN A 47 1.64 -6.14 7.49
N MET A 48 1.66 -5.08 6.68
CA MET A 48 2.61 -3.99 6.87
C MET A 48 2.31 -3.21 8.16
N PRO A 49 3.37 -2.75 8.87
CA PRO A 49 3.19 -1.99 10.09
C PRO A 49 2.49 -0.67 9.81
N GLY A 50 1.56 -0.29 10.69
CA GLY A 50 0.80 0.94 10.57
C GLY A 50 -0.62 0.77 11.10
N ARG A 51 -1.41 1.83 10.98
CA ARG A 51 -2.85 1.80 11.23
C ARG A 51 -3.57 2.21 9.95
N ALA A 52 -4.71 1.57 9.69
CA ALA A 52 -5.57 1.98 8.59
C ALA A 52 -5.89 3.48 8.74
N ALA A 53 -5.39 4.30 7.82
CA ALA A 53 -5.73 5.70 7.80
C ALA A 53 -7.22 5.81 7.44
N ALA A 54 -8.01 6.44 8.30
CA ALA A 54 -9.39 6.75 7.96
C ALA A 54 -9.38 7.57 6.66
N ARG A 55 -10.22 7.18 5.69
CA ARG A 55 -10.41 7.97 4.48
C ARG A 55 -10.81 9.37 4.93
N ARG A 56 -9.99 10.38 4.62
CA ARG A 56 -10.31 11.78 4.94
C ARG A 56 -11.71 12.06 4.39
N GLY A 57 -12.66 12.41 5.28
CA GLY A 57 -14.06 12.66 4.92
C GLY A 57 -15.08 11.57 5.30
N ARG A 58 -14.67 10.35 5.71
CA ARG A 58 -15.63 9.39 6.28
C ARG A 58 -15.85 9.72 7.75
N ARG A 59 -16.92 10.47 8.05
CA ARG A 59 -17.35 10.76 9.43
C ARG A 59 -17.54 9.40 10.16
N PRO A 60 -16.96 9.20 11.36
CA PRO A 60 -17.18 7.98 12.11
C PRO A 60 -18.68 7.78 12.36
N LYS A 61 -19.18 6.55 12.28
CA LYS A 61 -20.63 6.24 12.39
C LYS A 61 -21.25 6.79 13.68
N ALA A 62 -20.47 6.92 14.75
CA ALA A 62 -20.88 7.53 16.02
C ALA A 62 -21.14 9.05 15.92
N ALA A 63 -20.50 9.76 14.99
CA ALA A 63 -20.67 11.20 14.78
C ALA A 63 -21.79 11.55 13.78
N SER A 64 -22.53 10.56 13.27
CA SER A 64 -23.75 10.76 12.46
C SER A 64 -25.04 10.62 13.26
N ALA A 65 -24.96 10.42 14.58
CA ALA A 65 -26.11 10.22 15.46
C ALA A 65 -26.36 11.41 16.43
N ALA A 66 -25.78 12.58 16.16
CA ALA A 66 -25.99 13.82 16.91
C ALA A 66 -26.37 14.95 15.95
#